data_AF-A0A541BAT0-F1
#
_entry.id   AF-A0A541BAT0-F1
#
_cell.length_a   1.000
_cell.length_b   1.000
_cell.length_c   1.000
_cell.angle_alpha   90.00
_cell.angle_beta   90.00
_cell.angle_gamma   90.00
#
_symmetry.space_group_name_H-M   'P 1'
#
loop_
_entity.id
_entity.type
_entity.pdbx_description
1 polymer ?
#
loop_
_entity_poly.entity_id
_entity_poly.type
_entity_poly.pdbx_seq_one_letter_code
_entity_poly.pdbx_strand_id
1 'polypeptide(L)'
;MRYCRGIDRLDFELVRSCYHPDGIDHHTGFDGTVDEYIAWVQPKLELLGGTMHAVGNHLVELYGDVAISETYSTNTHWERPGGDFTSGCRFVDLMERRDGRWAISERWAVREWTRSDTFTHPEATGPRGRRDNSDLLAELRTRLAAR
;
A
#
# COMPACT_ATOMS: atom_id res chain seq x y z
N MET A 1 4.66 2.69 5.91
CA MET A 1 5.44 2.78 4.66
C MET A 1 5.60 1.46 3.88
N ARG A 2 5.99 0.32 4.48
CA ARG A 2 6.20 -0.95 3.72
C ARG A 2 4.98 -1.36 2.88
N TYR A 3 3.79 -1.35 3.50
CA TYR A 3 2.53 -1.68 2.84
C TYR A 3 2.27 -0.83 1.59
N CYS A 4 2.19 0.49 1.75
CA CYS A 4 1.98 1.46 0.67
C CYS A 4 2.99 1.27 -0.48
N ARG A 5 4.27 1.12 -0.15
CA ARG A 5 5.31 0.85 -1.15
C ARG A 5 5.08 -0.48 -1.86
N GLY A 6 4.67 -1.53 -1.15
CA GLY A 6 4.35 -2.82 -1.73
C GLY A 6 3.23 -2.72 -2.77
N ILE A 7 2.13 -2.02 -2.42
CA ILE A 7 1.02 -1.75 -3.35
C ILE A 7 1.48 -0.95 -4.57
N ASP A 8 2.22 0.14 -4.35
CA ASP A 8 2.70 1.01 -5.44
C ASP A 8 3.66 0.29 -6.39
N ARG A 9 4.41 -0.70 -5.90
CA ARG A 9 5.42 -1.45 -6.65
C ARG A 9 5.01 -2.88 -7.00
N LEU A 10 3.75 -3.26 -6.78
CA LEU A 10 3.26 -4.64 -6.98
C LEU A 10 4.12 -5.71 -6.26
N ASP A 11 4.72 -5.34 -5.14
CA ASP A 11 5.53 -6.24 -4.29
C ASP A 11 4.63 -6.79 -3.19
N PHE A 12 3.91 -7.87 -3.51
CA PHE A 12 2.92 -8.47 -2.62
C PHE A 12 3.54 -9.28 -1.48
N GLU A 13 4.79 -9.73 -1.61
CA GLU A 13 5.54 -10.27 -0.47
C GLU A 13 5.83 -9.18 0.55
N LEU A 14 6.18 -7.96 0.11
CA LEU A 14 6.33 -6.82 1.00
C LEU A 14 4.99 -6.43 1.66
N VAL A 15 3.87 -6.48 0.92
CA VAL A 15 2.52 -6.29 1.49
C VAL A 15 2.27 -7.33 2.57
N ARG A 16 2.38 -8.63 2.26
CA ARG A 16 2.17 -9.74 3.20
C ARG A 16 3.02 -9.62 4.45
N SER A 17 4.29 -9.21 4.30
CA SER A 17 5.21 -9.01 5.43
C SER A 17 4.76 -7.97 6.46
N CYS A 18 3.75 -7.15 6.15
CA CYS A 18 3.17 -6.18 7.07
C CYS A 18 2.15 -6.80 8.04
N TYR A 19 1.63 -7.98 7.73
CA TYR A 19 0.60 -8.68 8.50
C TYR A 19 1.20 -9.85 9.28
N HIS A 20 0.49 -10.32 10.30
CA HIS A 20 0.65 -11.69 10.78
C HIS A 20 0.04 -12.69 9.78
N PRO A 21 0.43 -13.97 9.81
CA PRO A 21 -0.08 -14.97 8.85
C PRO A 21 -1.59 -15.13 8.86
N ASP A 22 -2.23 -14.87 10.01
CA ASP A 22 -3.67 -14.90 10.26
C ASP A 22 -4.33 -13.50 10.15
N GLY A 23 -3.61 -12.52 9.59
CA GLY A 23 -4.09 -11.14 9.51
C GLY A 23 -5.35 -10.98 8.66
N ILE A 24 -6.29 -10.17 9.15
CA ILE A 24 -7.56 -9.84 8.48
C ILE A 24 -7.50 -8.43 7.89
N ASP A 25 -8.15 -8.24 6.75
CA ASP A 25 -8.19 -6.97 6.04
C ASP A 25 -9.61 -6.65 5.54
N HIS A 26 -10.06 -5.44 5.85
CA HIS A 26 -11.33 -4.89 5.41
C HIS A 26 -11.06 -3.68 4.49
N HIS A 27 -11.51 -3.79 3.24
CA HIS A 27 -11.50 -2.71 2.26
C HIS A 27 -12.91 -2.48 1.71
N THR A 28 -13.13 -1.33 1.06
CA THR A 28 -14.35 -1.14 0.26
C THR A 28 -14.46 -2.24 -0.81
N GLY A 29 -15.43 -3.16 -0.63
CA GLY A 29 -15.67 -4.28 -1.54
C GLY A 29 -14.80 -5.53 -1.30
N PHE A 30 -14.11 -5.61 -0.16
CA PHE A 30 -13.34 -6.79 0.26
C PHE A 30 -13.39 -6.96 1.78
N ASP A 31 -13.48 -8.21 2.22
CA ASP A 31 -13.46 -8.61 3.62
C ASP A 31 -12.90 -10.04 3.70
N GLY A 32 -11.79 -10.25 4.41
CA GLY A 32 -11.15 -11.57 4.50
C GLY A 32 -9.69 -11.54 4.97
N THR A 33 -8.99 -12.64 4.77
CA THR A 33 -7.57 -12.79 5.15
C THR A 33 -6.64 -11.97 4.26
N VAL A 34 -5.41 -11.70 4.72
CA VAL A 34 -4.37 -11.01 3.95
C VAL A 34 -4.05 -11.71 2.62
N ASP A 35 -4.07 -13.04 2.56
CA ASP A 35 -3.80 -13.77 1.33
C ASP A 35 -4.96 -13.68 0.34
N GLU A 36 -6.21 -13.73 0.82
CA GLU A 36 -7.39 -13.46 -0.01
C GLU A 36 -7.41 -12.00 -0.50
N TYR A 37 -6.97 -11.06 0.34
CA TYR A 37 -6.84 -9.65 -0.03
C TYR A 37 -5.85 -9.47 -1.16
N ILE A 38 -4.66 -10.06 -1.03
CA ILE A 38 -3.63 -10.00 -2.07
C ILE A 38 -4.16 -10.59 -3.39
N ALA A 39 -4.79 -11.77 -3.33
CA ALA A 39 -5.38 -12.41 -4.51
C ALA A 39 -6.49 -11.55 -5.16
N TRP A 40 -7.27 -10.83 -4.35
CA TRP A 40 -8.34 -9.95 -4.82
C TRP A 40 -7.83 -8.61 -5.38
N VAL A 41 -6.79 -8.02 -4.78
CA VAL A 41 -6.30 -6.68 -5.13
C VAL A 41 -5.29 -6.71 -6.28
N GLN A 42 -4.45 -7.74 -6.36
CA GLN A 42 -3.39 -7.87 -7.36
C GLN A 42 -3.90 -7.68 -8.80
N PRO A 43 -4.87 -8.45 -9.32
CA PRO A 43 -5.32 -8.30 -10.69
C PRO A 43 -5.95 -6.93 -10.97
N LYS A 44 -6.42 -6.21 -9.94
CA LYS A 44 -6.97 -4.85 -10.10
C LYS A 44 -5.87 -3.81 -10.21
N LEU A 45 -4.80 -3.96 -9.44
CA LEU A 45 -3.66 -3.06 -9.46
C LEU A 45 -2.82 -3.21 -10.72
N GLU A 46 -2.75 -4.41 -11.29
CA GLU A 46 -2.08 -4.70 -12.56
C GLU A 46 -2.76 -4.02 -13.77
N LEU A 47 -4.05 -3.69 -13.66
CA LEU A 47 -4.79 -2.94 -14.68
C LEU A 47 -4.53 -1.42 -14.64
N LEU A 48 -3.75 -0.92 -13.68
CA LEU A 48 -3.45 0.49 -13.50
C LEU A 48 -2.04 0.80 -14.03
N GLY A 49 -1.87 1.96 -14.66
CA GLY A 49 -0.52 2.48 -14.94
C GLY A 49 0.26 2.76 -13.67
N GLY A 50 -0.43 3.10 -12.58
CA GLY A 50 0.17 3.07 -11.26
C GLY A 50 -0.68 3.62 -10.14
N THR A 51 -0.12 3.51 -8.94
CA THR A 51 -0.65 4.08 -7.71
C THR A 51 0.45 4.80 -6.94
N MET A 52 0.05 5.78 -6.13
CA MET A 52 0.93 6.44 -5.18
C MET A 52 0.18 6.71 -3.89
N HIS A 53 0.68 6.16 -2.79
CA HIS A 53 0.12 6.34 -1.46
C HIS A 53 0.96 7.35 -0.67
N ALA A 54 0.45 8.56 -0.52
CA ALA A 54 1.05 9.61 0.29
C ALA A 54 0.52 9.52 1.72
N VAL A 55 1.35 9.03 2.63
CA VAL A 55 0.98 8.83 4.03
C VAL A 55 1.19 10.12 4.83
N GLY A 56 0.22 10.47 5.67
CA GLY A 56 0.17 11.71 6.43
C GLY A 56 0.22 11.47 7.94
N ASN A 57 -0.71 12.08 8.68
CA ASN A 57 -0.77 11.97 10.13
C ASN A 57 -0.88 10.52 10.60
N HIS A 58 -0.15 10.22 11.67
CA HIS A 58 -0.10 8.91 12.30
C HIS A 58 -0.27 9.05 13.80
N LEU A 59 -1.19 8.28 14.37
CA LEU A 59 -1.41 8.17 15.80
C LEU A 59 -1.35 6.70 16.19
N VAL A 60 -0.60 6.38 17.25
CA VAL A 60 -0.50 5.02 17.77
C VAL A 60 -0.72 5.05 19.28
N GLU A 61 -1.62 4.19 19.74
CA GLU A 61 -1.88 3.92 21.15
C GLU A 61 -1.33 2.54 21.49
N LEU A 62 -0.42 2.48 22.47
CA LEU A 62 0.26 1.26 22.87
C LEU A 62 -0.36 0.64 24.13
N TYR A 63 -0.63 -0.65 24.06
CA TYR A 63 -1.20 -1.48 25.12
C TYR A 63 -0.33 -2.75 25.32
N GLY A 64 0.91 -2.54 25.76
CA GLY A 64 1.89 -3.62 25.93
C GLY A 64 2.27 -4.24 24.57
N ASP A 65 1.83 -5.48 24.34
CA ASP A 65 2.05 -6.23 23.09
C ASP A 65 0.94 -6.04 22.05
N VAL A 66 -0.02 -5.14 22.32
CA VAL A 66 -1.08 -4.74 21.38
C VAL A 66 -0.98 -3.24 21.13
N ALA A 67 -1.33 -2.79 19.92
CA ALA A 67 -1.44 -1.38 19.62
C ALA A 67 -2.62 -1.11 18.68
N ILE A 68 -3.22 0.07 18.82
CA ILE A 68 -4.16 0.61 17.85
C ILE A 68 -3.44 1.72 17.09
N SER A 69 -3.45 1.67 15.77
CA SER A 69 -2.78 2.64 14.92
C SER A 69 -3.76 3.24 13.92
N GLU A 70 -3.87 4.56 13.89
CA GLU A 70 -4.56 5.31 12.86
C GLU A 70 -3.54 6.01 11.95
N THR A 71 -3.73 5.86 10.65
CA THR A 71 -2.86 6.43 9.63
C THR A 71 -3.67 7.08 8.53
N TYR A 72 -3.47 8.36 8.30
CA TYR A 72 -4.06 9.09 7.19
C TYR A 72 -3.26 8.82 5.91
N SER A 73 -3.95 8.67 4.78
CA SER A 73 -3.31 8.48 3.49
C SER A 73 -4.12 9.14 2.37
N THR A 74 -3.42 9.72 1.40
CA THR A 74 -4.00 10.15 0.12
C THR A 74 -3.49 9.21 -0.96
N ASN A 75 -4.40 8.51 -1.63
CA ASN A 75 -4.09 7.43 -2.55
C ASN A 75 -4.51 7.83 -3.96
N THR A 76 -3.53 8.07 -4.81
CA THR A 76 -3.73 8.48 -6.20
C THR A 76 -3.55 7.28 -7.13
N HIS A 77 -4.43 7.14 -8.12
CA HIS A 77 -4.45 6.03 -9.08
C HIS A 77 -4.63 6.60 -10.49
N TRP A 78 -3.81 6.17 -11.44
CA TRP A 78 -3.84 6.67 -12.83
C TRP A 78 -3.81 5.55 -13.86
N GLU A 79 -4.21 5.90 -15.09
CA GLU A 79 -4.36 5.00 -16.24
C GLU A 79 -5.30 3.83 -15.92
N ARG A 80 -6.32 4.10 -15.10
CA ARG A 80 -7.37 3.13 -14.75
C ARG A 80 -8.43 3.07 -15.87
N PRO A 81 -8.90 1.88 -16.25
CA PRO A 81 -10.14 1.76 -17.02
C PRO A 81 -11.32 2.45 -16.30
N GLY A 82 -11.87 3.51 -16.91
CA GLY A 82 -12.95 4.30 -16.31
C GLY A 82 -12.50 5.59 -15.59
N GLY A 83 -11.24 5.97 -15.71
CA GLY A 83 -10.73 7.28 -15.30
C GLY A 83 -9.90 7.27 -14.02
N ASP A 84 -9.01 8.25 -13.95
CA ASP A 84 -8.10 8.47 -12.83
C ASP A 84 -8.85 9.00 -11.60
N PHE A 85 -8.33 8.71 -10.41
CA PHE A 85 -8.96 9.17 -9.18
C PHE A 85 -7.96 9.23 -8.01
N THR A 86 -8.29 10.10 -7.06
CA THR A 86 -7.64 10.18 -5.75
C THR A 86 -8.67 9.92 -4.66
N SER A 87 -8.26 9.17 -3.64
CA SER A 87 -9.05 8.98 -2.43
C SER A 87 -8.31 9.43 -1.19
N GLY A 88 -9.04 10.03 -0.26
CA GLY A 88 -8.60 10.16 1.12
C GLY A 88 -8.99 8.90 1.87
N CYS A 89 -8.03 8.35 2.59
CA CYS A 89 -8.19 7.10 3.31
C CYS A 89 -7.64 7.24 4.74
N ARG A 90 -8.16 6.40 5.64
CA ARG A 90 -7.52 6.06 6.90
C ARG A 90 -7.27 4.57 6.95
N PHE A 91 -6.06 4.17 7.32
CA PHE A 91 -5.80 2.82 7.79
C PHE A 91 -5.96 2.83 9.32
N VAL A 92 -6.93 2.08 9.81
CA VAL A 92 -7.14 1.84 11.23
C VAL A 92 -6.72 0.39 11.48
N ASP A 93 -5.67 0.20 12.25
CA ASP A 93 -4.98 -1.08 12.39
C ASP A 93 -5.01 -1.53 13.84
N LEU A 94 -5.39 -2.79 14.05
CA LEU A 94 -5.00 -3.55 15.23
C LEU A 94 -3.64 -4.19 14.93
N MET A 95 -2.67 -3.85 15.77
CA MET A 95 -1.31 -4.34 15.67
C MET A 95 -1.01 -5.22 16.87
N GLU A 96 -0.26 -6.29 16.66
CA GLU A 96 0.21 -7.16 17.73
C GLU A 96 1.71 -7.44 17.62
N ARG A 97 2.38 -7.51 18.76
CA ARG A 97 3.76 -7.98 18.88
C ARG A 97 3.74 -9.46 19.23
N ARG A 98 4.08 -10.31 18.26
CA ARG A 98 4.26 -11.75 18.44
C ARG A 98 5.71 -12.10 18.16
N ASP A 99 6.36 -12.86 19.04
CA ASP A 99 7.77 -13.26 18.91
C ASP A 99 8.72 -12.08 18.63
N GLY A 100 8.48 -10.94 19.28
CA GLY A 100 9.26 -9.71 19.13
C GLY A 100 8.98 -8.91 17.85
N ARG A 101 8.06 -9.35 16.98
CA ARG A 101 7.70 -8.67 15.73
C ARG A 101 6.31 -8.05 15.80
N TRP A 102 6.24 -6.74 15.56
CA TRP A 102 4.99 -6.04 15.31
C TRP A 102 4.48 -6.27 13.89
N ALA A 103 3.21 -6.62 13.76
CA ALA A 103 2.51 -6.69 12.48
C ALA A 103 1.00 -6.47 12.67
N ILE A 104 0.32 -6.24 11.55
CA ILE A 104 -1.13 -6.06 11.50
C ILE A 104 -1.79 -7.41 11.79
N SER A 105 -2.64 -7.48 12.81
CA SER A 105 -3.56 -8.61 13.01
C SER A 105 -4.91 -8.34 12.36
N GLU A 106 -5.36 -7.08 12.30
CA GLU A 106 -6.60 -6.70 11.62
C GLU A 106 -6.51 -5.24 11.12
N ARG A 107 -7.04 -4.97 9.93
CA ARG A 107 -7.03 -3.63 9.32
C ARG A 107 -8.39 -3.25 8.76
N TRP A 108 -8.78 -2.00 8.99
CA TRP A 108 -9.80 -1.30 8.22
C TRP A 108 -9.17 -0.21 7.35
N ALA A 109 -9.17 -0.43 6.04
CA ALA A 109 -8.82 0.59 5.05
C ALA A 109 -10.06 1.42 4.70
N VAL A 110 -10.33 2.40 5.54
CA VAL A 110 -11.47 3.30 5.42
C VAL A 110 -11.23 4.26 4.26
N ARG A 111 -12.14 4.28 3.29
CA ARG A 111 -12.16 5.26 2.21
C ARG A 111 -13.13 6.38 2.59
N GLU A 112 -12.59 7.52 3.00
CA GLU A 112 -13.37 8.67 3.47
C GLU A 112 -14.08 9.38 2.32
N TRP A 113 -13.36 9.56 1.21
CA TRP A 113 -13.88 10.22 0.02
C TRP A 113 -13.13 9.75 -1.22
N THR A 114 -13.74 10.00 -2.38
CA THR A 114 -13.12 9.80 -3.69
C THR A 114 -13.40 10.99 -4.56
N ARG A 115 -12.37 11.44 -5.26
CA ARG A 115 -12.45 12.51 -6.24
C ARG A 115 -11.91 11.98 -7.56
N SER A 116 -12.68 12.14 -8.64
CA SER A 116 -12.19 11.89 -9.99
C SER A 116 -11.12 12.93 -10.35
N ASP A 117 -10.08 12.50 -11.04
CA ASP A 117 -8.99 13.37 -11.48
C ASP A 117 -8.77 13.21 -12.99
N THR A 118 -7.88 14.04 -13.55
CA THR A 118 -7.40 13.91 -14.93
C THR A 118 -5.91 14.16 -14.91
N PHE A 119 -5.13 13.16 -15.27
CA PHE A 119 -3.67 13.26 -15.27
C PHE A 119 -3.16 13.75 -16.62
N THR A 120 -2.11 14.57 -16.57
CA THR A 120 -1.35 14.99 -17.75
C THR A 120 -0.01 14.27 -17.75
N HIS A 121 0.41 13.81 -18.92
CA HIS A 121 1.73 13.20 -19.04
C HIS A 121 2.82 14.25 -18.84
N PRO A 122 3.99 13.87 -18.30
CA PRO A 122 5.12 14.77 -18.16
C PRO A 122 5.55 15.39 -19.49
N GLU A 123 5.99 16.64 -19.42
CA GLU A 123 6.31 17.52 -20.55
C GLU A 123 7.44 17.02 -21.45
N ALA A 124 8.27 16.13 -20.94
CA ALA A 124 9.41 15.54 -21.65
C ALA A 124 9.68 14.09 -21.23
N THR A 125 10.54 13.43 -22.00
CA THR A 125 11.09 12.12 -21.66
C THR A 125 12.02 12.23 -20.45
N GLY A 126 11.97 11.25 -19.55
CA GLY A 126 12.79 11.22 -18.35
C GLY A 126 12.59 9.94 -17.56
N PRO A 127 13.20 9.84 -16.36
CA PRO A 127 12.99 8.69 -15.48
C PRO A 127 11.50 8.47 -15.20
N ARG A 128 11.09 7.21 -15.20
CA ARG A 128 9.73 6.79 -14.85
C ARG A 128 9.84 5.72 -13.77
N GLY A 129 8.94 5.77 -12.80
CA GLY A 129 8.83 4.71 -11.80
C GLY A 129 8.39 3.42 -12.47
N ARG A 130 8.98 2.29 -12.04
CA ARG A 130 8.51 0.97 -12.44
C ARG A 130 7.83 0.31 -11.25
N ARG A 131 7.01 -0.71 -11.54
CA ARG A 131 6.23 -1.43 -10.53
C ARG A 131 6.67 -2.89 -10.46
N ASP A 132 7.96 -3.10 -10.63
CA ASP A 132 8.62 -4.40 -10.58
C ASP A 132 10.05 -4.24 -10.02
N ASN A 133 10.82 -5.34 -10.05
CA ASN A 133 12.19 -5.38 -9.54
C ASN A 133 13.22 -4.60 -10.37
N SER A 134 12.80 -3.97 -11.48
CA SER A 134 13.63 -3.05 -12.28
C SER A 134 13.39 -1.57 -11.94
N ASP A 135 12.61 -1.27 -10.90
CA ASP A 135 12.50 0.11 -10.41
C ASP A 135 13.87 0.69 -10.01
N LEU A 136 14.03 1.99 -10.20
CA LEU A 136 15.29 2.71 -9.95
C LEU A 136 15.84 2.47 -8.54
N LEU A 137 14.97 2.31 -7.54
CA LEU A 137 15.42 2.00 -6.18
C LEU A 137 16.05 0.61 -6.07
N ALA A 138 15.51 -0.38 -6.77
CA ALA A 138 16.05 -1.74 -6.79
C ALA A 138 17.39 -1.79 -7.55
N GLU A 139 17.48 -1.09 -8.68
CA GLU A 139 18.73 -0.95 -9.44
C GLU A 139 19.84 -0.31 -8.61
N LEU A 140 19.53 0.78 -7.90
CA LEU A 140 20.48 1.48 -7.03
C LEU A 140 20.99 0.60 -5.88
N ARG A 141 20.10 -0.19 -5.27
CA ARG A 141 20.48 -1.14 -4.21
C ARG A 141 21.42 -2.22 -4.72
N THR A 142 21.10 -2.81 -5.87
CA THR A 142 21.95 -3.82 -6.52
C THR A 142 23.34 -3.27 -6.80
N ARG A 143 23.42 -2.05 -7.36
CA ARG A 143 24.69 -1.38 -7.65
C ARG A 143 25.53 -1.11 -6.40
N LEU A 144 24.90 -0.80 -5.26
CA LEU A 144 25.61 -0.57 -4.01
C LEU A 144 26.07 -1.86 -3.34
N ALA A 145 25.29 -2.95 -3.44
CA ALA A 145 25.65 -4.25 -2.89
C ALA A 145 26.82 -4.92 -3.64
N ALA A 146 27.06 -4.53 -4.89
CA ALA A 146 28.17 -5.01 -5.71
C ALA A 146 29.50 -4.26 -5.47
N ARG A 147 29.54 -3.30 -4.55
CA ARG A 147 30.74 -2.56 -4.14
C ARG A 147 31.34 -3.17 -2.88
#